data_AF-A0A5E4EKM3-F1
#
_entry.id   AF-A0A5E4EKM3-F1
#
_cell.length_a   1.000
_cell.length_b   1.000
_cell.length_c   1.000
_cell.angle_alpha   90.00
_cell.angle_beta   90.00
_cell.angle_gamma   90.00
#
_symmetry.space_group_name_H-M   'P 1'
#
loop_
_entity.id
_entity.type
_entity.pdbx_description
1 polymer ?
#
loop_
_entity_poly.entity_id
_entity_poly.type
_entity_poly.pdbx_seq_one_letter_code
_entity_poly.pdbx_strand_id
1 'polypeptide(L)'
;MKKNCKGEYINVDLNNTLCVEDLELYNECIEDIQSGQILEPSCTLVALPKSAGSKWNVNYFSDKDSVNLLLSFPELTRPWCRSYNYLFSYIWANDKTVQDALHIQEGSIKEWLRCNQTLKDSYISDVSSSLVYHENLIKQGYRVLIYSGDHDMLVPYVATMAWIESLNLTVDSRWKPWFVDGQVAGYRVQYSDKKYQLTYATIKGAGHTAPEYKPEECHAMISRWFAYYPL
;
A
#
# COMPACT_ATOMS: atom_id res chain seq x y z
N MET A 1 13.97 -18.63 -10.83
CA MET A 1 14.13 -18.08 -9.45
C MET A 1 14.25 -19.12 -8.33
N LYS A 2 13.20 -19.84 -7.90
CA LYS A 2 13.28 -20.71 -6.67
C LYS A 2 14.46 -21.68 -6.62
N LYS A 3 14.78 -22.32 -7.76
CA LYS A 3 15.88 -23.28 -7.88
C LYS A 3 17.26 -22.63 -7.74
N ASN A 4 17.47 -21.50 -8.41
CA ASN A 4 18.78 -20.87 -8.53
C ASN A 4 19.07 -19.89 -7.37
N CYS A 5 18.04 -19.20 -6.87
CA CYS A 5 18.15 -18.22 -5.78
C CYS A 5 17.97 -18.80 -4.37
N LYS A 6 17.43 -20.03 -4.23
CA LYS A 6 17.29 -20.75 -2.95
C LYS A 6 16.56 -19.99 -1.83
N GLY A 7 15.68 -19.04 -2.17
CA GLY A 7 14.96 -18.22 -1.21
C GLY A 7 15.55 -16.83 -0.97
N GLU A 8 16.75 -16.55 -1.46
CA GLU A 8 17.41 -15.25 -1.36
C GLU A 8 17.07 -14.39 -2.58
N TYR A 9 16.09 -13.50 -2.42
CA TYR A 9 15.62 -12.60 -3.50
C TYR A 9 15.92 -11.11 -3.24
N ILE A 10 16.37 -10.77 -2.03
CA ILE A 10 16.62 -9.37 -1.61
C ILE A 10 18.13 -9.09 -1.60
N ASN A 11 18.90 -9.87 -0.84
CA ASN A 11 20.36 -9.73 -0.72
C ASN A 11 21.04 -10.85 -1.52
N VAL A 12 21.02 -10.71 -2.84
CA VAL A 12 21.48 -11.75 -3.76
C VAL A 12 23.01 -11.71 -3.86
N ASP A 13 23.65 -12.88 -3.75
CA ASP A 13 25.07 -13.01 -4.05
C ASP A 13 25.31 -12.76 -5.54
N LEU A 14 26.04 -11.68 -5.86
CA LEU A 14 26.34 -11.29 -7.24
C LEU A 14 27.18 -12.33 -7.99
N ASN A 15 27.85 -13.25 -7.28
CA ASN A 15 28.56 -14.36 -7.92
C ASN A 15 27.63 -15.49 -8.37
N ASN A 16 26.37 -15.51 -7.88
CA ASN A 16 25.37 -16.48 -8.32
C ASN A 16 24.69 -15.98 -9.60
N THR A 17 25.41 -16.08 -10.73
CA THR A 17 24.98 -15.57 -12.03
C THR A 17 23.61 -16.12 -12.46
N LEU A 18 23.33 -17.39 -12.19
CA LEU A 18 22.04 -18.02 -12.51
C LEU A 18 20.87 -17.40 -11.75
N CYS A 19 21.09 -16.93 -10.51
CA CYS A 19 20.05 -16.22 -9.77
C CYS A 19 19.88 -14.78 -10.27
N VAL A 20 21.00 -14.11 -10.59
CA VAL A 20 20.97 -12.75 -11.15
C VAL A 20 20.20 -12.73 -12.48
N GLU A 21 20.50 -13.65 -13.40
CA GLU A 21 19.77 -13.80 -14.67
C GLU A 21 18.28 -14.08 -14.45
N ASP A 22 17.94 -14.99 -13.52
CA ASP A 22 16.56 -15.28 -13.17
C ASP A 22 15.81 -14.05 -12.61
N LEU A 23 16.50 -13.16 -11.89
CA LEU A 23 15.94 -11.94 -11.31
C LEU A 23 15.81 -10.82 -12.35
N GLU A 24 16.74 -10.72 -13.28
CA GLU A 24 16.65 -9.80 -14.41
C GLU A 24 15.42 -10.12 -15.26
N LEU A 25 15.22 -11.39 -15.62
CA LEU A 25 14.02 -11.84 -16.33
C LEU A 25 12.74 -11.57 -15.54
N TYR A 26 12.77 -11.74 -14.23
CA TYR A 26 11.64 -11.41 -13.37
C TYR A 26 11.33 -9.91 -13.40
N ASN A 27 12.36 -9.06 -13.27
CA ASN A 27 12.21 -7.60 -13.29
C ASN A 27 11.67 -7.10 -14.63
N GLU A 28 12.13 -7.67 -15.74
CA GLU A 28 11.58 -7.42 -17.08
C GLU A 28 10.09 -7.81 -17.16
N CYS A 29 9.70 -8.96 -16.61
CA CYS A 29 8.30 -9.40 -16.60
C CYS A 29 7.35 -8.46 -15.82
N ILE A 30 7.88 -7.71 -14.83
CA ILE A 30 7.06 -6.88 -13.95
C ILE A 30 7.24 -5.38 -14.18
N GLU A 31 8.06 -4.97 -15.14
CA GLU A 31 8.45 -3.55 -15.32
C GLU A 31 7.25 -2.63 -15.58
N ASP A 32 6.25 -3.14 -16.29
CA ASP A 32 5.03 -2.43 -16.65
C ASP A 32 3.87 -2.66 -15.67
N ILE A 33 4.09 -3.39 -14.58
CA ILE A 33 3.06 -3.66 -13.57
C ILE A 33 3.05 -2.54 -12.53
N GLN A 34 1.87 -1.95 -12.30
CA GLN A 34 1.68 -1.06 -11.17
C GLN A 34 1.77 -1.84 -9.85
N SER A 35 2.91 -1.77 -9.18
CA SER A 35 3.17 -2.54 -7.96
C SER A 35 2.20 -2.31 -6.80
N GLY A 36 1.62 -1.10 -6.69
CA GLY A 36 0.61 -0.80 -5.67
C GLY A 36 -0.76 -1.40 -5.94
N GLN A 37 -1.05 -1.75 -7.19
CA GLN A 37 -2.28 -2.42 -7.65
C GLN A 37 -2.04 -2.97 -9.06
N ILE A 38 -1.81 -4.28 -9.17
CA ILE A 38 -1.40 -4.95 -10.42
C ILE A 38 -2.40 -4.86 -11.60
N LEU A 39 -3.64 -4.41 -11.39
CA LEU A 39 -4.65 -4.20 -12.45
C LEU A 39 -4.75 -2.74 -12.92
N GLU A 40 -4.10 -1.80 -12.23
CA GLU A 40 -4.09 -0.41 -12.65
C GLU A 40 -3.00 -0.14 -13.69
N PRO A 41 -3.18 0.86 -14.56
CA PRO A 41 -2.15 1.23 -15.52
C PRO A 41 -0.86 1.67 -14.80
N SER A 42 0.30 1.26 -15.34
CA SER A 42 1.57 1.86 -14.96
C SER A 42 1.61 3.29 -15.46
N CYS A 43 1.72 4.23 -14.54
CA CYS A 43 1.72 5.65 -14.82
C CYS A 43 3.02 6.26 -14.31
N THR A 44 3.67 7.09 -15.13
CA THR A 44 4.78 7.93 -14.67
C THR A 44 4.31 8.80 -13.51
N LEU A 45 5.03 8.75 -12.40
CA LEU A 45 4.74 9.57 -11.22
C LEU A 45 4.74 11.05 -11.65
N VAL A 46 3.68 11.78 -11.30
CA VAL A 46 3.62 13.23 -11.50
C VAL A 46 4.79 13.84 -10.73
N ALA A 47 5.80 14.35 -11.45
CA ALA A 47 6.89 15.08 -10.84
C ALA A 47 6.35 16.35 -10.17
N LEU A 48 6.74 16.58 -8.92
CA LEU A 48 6.39 17.76 -8.15
C LEU A 48 6.83 19.06 -8.88
N PRO A 49 6.01 20.12 -8.90
CA PRO A 49 6.46 21.43 -9.33
C PRO A 49 7.53 21.94 -8.36
N LYS A 50 8.68 22.37 -8.87
CA LYS A 50 9.70 23.03 -8.06
C LYS A 50 9.28 24.46 -7.73
N SER A 51 9.03 24.71 -6.44
CA SER A 51 9.06 26.00 -5.74
C SER A 51 8.12 27.13 -6.20
N ALA A 52 7.41 27.67 -5.21
CA ALA A 52 6.58 28.88 -5.27
C ALA A 52 7.36 30.08 -5.82
N GLY A 53 6.88 30.64 -6.95
CA GLY A 53 7.37 31.90 -7.51
C GLY A 53 7.20 32.05 -9.02
N SER A 54 7.00 30.96 -9.76
CA SER A 54 6.75 31.02 -11.21
C SER A 54 5.25 30.95 -11.50
N LYS A 55 4.76 31.88 -12.34
CA LYS A 55 3.43 31.79 -12.96
C LYS A 55 3.24 30.37 -13.49
N TRP A 56 2.09 29.75 -13.17
CA TRP A 56 1.65 28.46 -13.67
C TRP A 56 2.09 28.26 -15.12
N ASN A 57 3.15 27.48 -15.30
CA ASN A 57 3.58 27.06 -16.61
C ASN A 57 3.22 25.59 -16.71
N VAL A 58 2.20 25.32 -17.53
CA VAL A 58 1.64 24.00 -17.84
C VAL A 58 2.70 23.06 -18.46
N ASN A 59 3.94 23.54 -18.67
CA ASN A 59 5.06 22.83 -19.26
C ASN A 59 6.02 22.19 -18.25
N TYR A 60 5.66 22.03 -16.98
CA TYR A 60 6.46 21.27 -15.99
C TYR A 60 6.11 19.77 -15.92
N PHE A 61 5.08 19.36 -16.67
CA PHE A 61 5.00 17.99 -17.13
C PHE A 61 6.16 17.79 -18.11
N SER A 62 6.95 16.73 -17.96
CA SER A 62 7.85 16.24 -19.01
C SER A 62 7.17 16.45 -20.37
N ASP A 63 7.89 17.03 -21.34
CA ASP A 63 7.47 17.66 -22.61
C ASP A 63 6.58 16.80 -23.57
N LYS A 64 5.86 15.81 -23.04
CA LYS A 64 4.80 15.01 -23.67
C LYS A 64 3.45 15.03 -22.93
N ASP A 65 3.35 15.64 -21.74
CA ASP A 65 2.28 15.33 -20.77
C ASP A 65 1.46 16.54 -20.28
N SER A 66 1.13 17.50 -21.14
CA SER A 66 0.21 18.60 -20.81
C SER A 66 -1.25 18.12 -20.74
N VAL A 67 -1.65 17.51 -19.62
CA VAL A 67 -3.06 17.21 -19.35
C VAL A 67 -3.70 18.38 -18.61
N ASN A 68 -4.65 19.02 -19.29
CA ASN A 68 -5.54 19.99 -18.68
C ASN A 68 -6.59 19.22 -17.86
N LEU A 69 -6.30 18.97 -16.57
CA LEU A 69 -7.11 18.17 -15.65
C LEU A 69 -8.53 18.74 -15.37
N LEU A 70 -8.82 19.93 -15.92
CA LEU A 70 -10.14 20.57 -15.90
C LEU A 70 -11.03 20.16 -17.08
N LEU A 71 -10.50 19.42 -18.06
CA LEU A 71 -11.30 18.89 -19.16
C LEU A 71 -12.07 17.66 -18.68
N SER A 72 -13.36 17.65 -18.99
CA SER A 72 -14.25 16.51 -18.77
C SER A 72 -13.66 15.23 -19.36
N PHE A 73 -13.87 14.11 -18.65
CA PHE A 73 -13.43 12.75 -18.94
C PHE A 73 -13.47 12.24 -20.41
N PRO A 74 -14.31 12.74 -21.35
CA PRO A 74 -14.32 12.23 -22.73
C PRO A 74 -13.12 12.61 -23.60
N GLU A 75 -12.28 13.58 -23.22
CA GLU A 75 -11.22 14.12 -24.11
C GLU A 75 -9.80 13.57 -23.82
N LEU A 76 -9.64 12.71 -22.82
CA LEU A 76 -8.35 12.13 -22.46
C LEU A 76 -7.98 10.98 -23.41
N THR A 77 -6.96 11.18 -24.24
CA THR A 77 -6.37 10.15 -25.11
C THR A 77 -5.57 9.09 -24.35
N ARG A 78 -5.50 9.16 -23.02
CA ARG A 78 -4.67 8.31 -22.16
C ARG A 78 -5.47 7.70 -21.01
N PRO A 79 -5.03 6.54 -20.47
CA PRO A 79 -5.65 5.92 -19.31
C PRO A 79 -5.66 6.88 -18.11
N TRP A 80 -6.76 6.92 -17.38
CA TRP A 80 -6.84 7.63 -16.12
C TRP A 80 -5.97 6.93 -15.06
N CYS A 81 -5.18 7.70 -14.31
CA CYS A 81 -4.31 7.20 -13.25
C CYS A 81 -4.80 7.66 -11.89
N ARG A 82 -4.90 6.75 -10.93
CA ARG A 82 -5.30 7.07 -9.55
C ARG A 82 -4.39 8.10 -8.90
N SER A 83 -3.10 8.07 -9.21
CA SER A 83 -2.11 9.02 -8.69
C SER A 83 -2.42 10.49 -8.99
N TYR A 84 -3.21 10.76 -10.04
CA TYR A 84 -3.66 12.11 -10.36
C TYR A 84 -4.55 12.71 -9.26
N ASN A 85 -5.26 11.88 -8.50
CA ASN A 85 -6.07 12.33 -7.37
C ASN A 85 -5.21 12.97 -6.27
N TYR A 86 -3.94 12.60 -6.14
CA TYR A 86 -3.06 13.15 -5.10
C TYR A 86 -2.74 14.62 -5.32
N LEU A 87 -2.87 15.14 -6.55
CA LEU A 87 -2.72 16.57 -6.84
C LEU A 87 -3.67 17.41 -5.97
N PHE A 88 -4.91 16.95 -5.81
CA PHE A 88 -5.90 17.66 -5.00
C PHE A 88 -5.50 17.76 -3.53
N SER A 89 -4.79 16.76 -3.00
CA SER A 89 -4.25 16.83 -1.64
C SER A 89 -3.20 17.93 -1.49
N TYR A 90 -2.33 18.13 -2.49
CA TYR A 90 -1.34 19.23 -2.46
C TYR A 90 -2.01 20.60 -2.54
N ILE A 91 -3.01 20.76 -3.41
CA ILE A 91 -3.76 22.01 -3.55
C ILE A 91 -4.48 22.33 -2.23
N TRP A 92 -5.21 21.35 -1.68
CA TRP A 92 -5.96 21.52 -0.46
C TRP A 92 -5.07 21.78 0.76
N ALA A 93 -4.01 20.99 0.97
CA ALA A 93 -3.16 21.11 2.16
C ALA A 93 -2.22 22.33 2.15
N ASN A 94 -1.95 22.91 0.98
CA ASN A 94 -1.14 24.13 0.84
C ASN A 94 -1.97 25.41 0.71
N ASP A 95 -3.30 25.31 0.70
CA ASP A 95 -4.16 26.48 0.78
C ASP A 95 -4.07 27.12 2.17
N LYS A 96 -3.81 28.43 2.23
CA LYS A 96 -3.65 29.14 3.50
C LYS A 96 -4.91 29.11 4.36
N THR A 97 -6.10 29.21 3.75
CA THR A 97 -7.36 29.17 4.49
C THR A 97 -7.59 27.80 5.11
N VAL A 98 -7.17 26.72 4.43
CA VAL A 98 -7.18 25.36 4.98
C VAL A 98 -6.17 25.23 6.12
N GLN A 99 -4.95 25.74 5.95
CA GLN A 99 -3.92 25.73 7.00
C GLN A 99 -4.36 26.49 8.24
N ASP A 100 -4.97 27.67 8.08
CA ASP A 100 -5.52 28.49 9.16
C ASP A 100 -6.65 27.75 9.89
N ALA A 101 -7.55 27.09 9.14
CA ALA A 101 -8.65 26.29 9.69
C ALA A 101 -8.16 25.04 10.45
N LEU A 102 -7.03 24.46 10.03
CA LEU A 102 -6.35 23.36 10.73
C LEU A 102 -5.40 23.85 11.83
N HIS A 103 -5.33 25.16 12.08
CA HIS A 103 -4.47 25.81 13.07
C HIS A 103 -2.97 25.53 12.89
N ILE A 104 -2.53 25.44 11.63
CA ILE A 104 -1.10 25.39 11.30
C ILE A 104 -0.50 26.77 11.54
N GLN A 105 0.60 26.84 12.29
CA GLN A 105 1.26 28.11 12.59
C GLN A 105 1.85 28.74 11.32
N GLU A 106 1.51 29.99 11.04
CA GLU A 106 2.03 30.67 9.85
C GLU A 106 3.57 30.69 9.88
N GLY A 107 4.19 30.23 8.79
CA GLY A 107 5.64 30.14 8.64
C GLY A 107 6.30 28.91 9.27
N SER A 108 5.58 28.03 9.97
CA SER A 108 6.16 26.80 10.55
C SER A 108 6.52 25.76 9.49
N ILE A 109 5.80 25.75 8.37
CA ILE A 109 6.06 24.89 7.22
C ILE A 109 6.08 25.75 5.96
N LYS A 110 6.98 25.43 5.02
CA LYS A 110 7.05 26.12 3.73
C LYS A 110 6.04 25.53 2.74
N GLU A 111 5.93 24.22 2.73
CA GLU A 111 5.08 23.45 1.84
C GLU A 111 4.75 22.12 2.53
N TRP A 112 3.48 21.72 2.47
CA TRP A 112 3.06 20.38 2.85
C TRP A 112 3.41 19.40 1.74
N LEU A 113 4.11 18.33 2.11
CA LEU A 113 4.48 17.23 1.23
C LEU A 113 3.84 15.93 1.73
N ARG A 114 3.19 15.18 0.83
CA ARG A 114 2.55 13.90 1.18
C ARG A 114 3.56 12.88 1.74
N CYS A 115 4.74 12.81 1.14
CA CYS A 115 5.84 11.93 1.57
C CYS A 115 7.16 12.70 1.50
N ASN A 116 7.81 12.91 2.66
CA ASN A 116 9.11 13.57 2.71
C ASN A 116 10.23 12.57 2.38
N GLN A 117 10.73 12.60 1.14
CA GLN A 117 11.76 11.67 0.68
C GLN A 117 13.13 11.88 1.35
N THR A 118 13.43 13.07 1.88
CA THR A 118 14.68 13.33 2.60
C THR A 118 14.82 12.48 3.87
N LEU A 119 13.69 12.05 4.46
CA LEU A 119 13.71 11.13 5.59
C LEU A 119 14.17 9.73 5.18
N LYS A 120 13.96 9.30 3.93
CA LYS A 120 14.35 7.97 3.47
C LYS A 120 15.86 7.76 3.60
N ASP A 121 16.65 8.76 3.22
CA ASP A 121 18.12 8.69 3.25
C ASP A 121 18.70 8.80 4.67
N SER A 122 17.92 9.34 5.62
CA SER A 122 18.34 9.53 7.01
C SER A 122 17.76 8.48 7.97
N TYR A 123 16.81 7.66 7.52
CA TYR A 123 16.18 6.65 8.34
C TYR A 123 17.07 5.39 8.45
N ILE A 124 17.44 5.03 9.68
CA ILE A 124 18.21 3.82 9.96
C ILE A 124 17.21 2.68 10.23
N SER A 125 17.29 1.61 9.43
CA SER A 125 16.49 0.41 9.63
C SER A 125 17.24 -0.58 10.52
N ASP A 126 16.99 -0.55 11.82
CA ASP A 126 17.63 -1.38 12.85
C ASP A 126 16.73 -2.54 13.34
N VAL A 127 15.45 -2.55 12.95
CA VAL A 127 14.50 -3.62 13.25
C VAL A 127 14.24 -4.44 11.98
N SER A 128 14.78 -5.66 11.93
CA SER A 128 14.63 -6.56 10.78
C SER A 128 13.30 -7.32 10.75
N SER A 129 12.61 -7.46 11.89
CA SER A 129 11.34 -8.17 11.99
C SER A 129 10.50 -7.68 13.16
N SER A 130 9.18 -7.62 12.95
CA SER A 130 8.18 -7.31 13.97
C SER A 130 7.70 -8.55 14.76
N LEU A 131 8.25 -9.73 14.46
CA LEU A 131 7.80 -11.02 15.01
C LEU A 131 7.89 -11.07 16.54
N VAL A 132 9.06 -10.74 17.10
CA VAL A 132 9.32 -10.77 18.55
C VAL A 132 8.36 -9.85 19.32
N TYR A 133 7.98 -8.71 18.73
CA TYR A 133 7.00 -7.81 19.32
C TYR A 133 5.60 -8.43 19.33
N HIS A 134 5.20 -9.12 18.26
CA HIS A 134 3.92 -9.82 18.21
C HIS A 134 3.86 -11.04 19.15
N GLU A 135 4.95 -11.79 19.31
CA GLU A 135 5.04 -12.85 20.33
C GLU A 135 4.78 -12.34 21.75
N ASN A 136 5.20 -11.11 22.05
CA ASN A 136 4.89 -10.47 23.33
C ASN A 136 3.39 -10.09 23.40
N LEU A 137 2.82 -9.52 22.34
CA LEU A 137 1.40 -9.17 22.28
C LEU A 137 0.47 -10.38 22.39
N ILE A 138 0.90 -11.55 21.88
CA ILE A 138 0.18 -12.82 22.04
C ILE A 138 0.00 -13.17 23.53
N LYS A 139 1.06 -13.02 24.34
CA LYS A 139 1.02 -13.28 25.78
C LYS A 139 0.06 -12.36 26.54
N GLN A 140 -0.21 -11.17 26.01
CA GLN A 140 -1.15 -10.21 26.59
C GLN A 140 -2.61 -10.52 26.24
N GLY A 141 -2.88 -11.39 25.26
CA GLY A 141 -4.23 -11.79 24.90
C GLY A 141 -5.03 -10.72 24.15
N TYR A 142 -4.36 -9.85 23.38
CA TYR A 142 -5.03 -8.85 22.55
C TYR A 142 -5.83 -9.50 21.41
N ARG A 143 -6.89 -8.81 20.98
CA ARG A 143 -7.57 -9.12 19.72
C ARG A 143 -6.92 -8.33 18.59
N VAL A 144 -6.53 -9.02 17.52
CA VAL A 144 -5.77 -8.45 16.41
C VAL A 144 -6.52 -8.67 15.09
N LEU A 145 -6.49 -7.64 14.23
CA LEU A 145 -6.89 -7.71 12.84
C LEU A 145 -5.67 -7.39 11.98
N ILE A 146 -5.32 -8.31 11.09
CA ILE A 146 -4.34 -8.06 10.02
C ILE A 146 -5.09 -8.19 8.70
N TYR A 147 -4.83 -7.30 7.76
CA TYR A 147 -5.45 -7.38 6.45
C TYR A 147 -4.50 -6.99 5.32
N SER A 148 -4.79 -7.50 4.12
CA SER A 148 -4.01 -7.23 2.91
C SER A 148 -4.94 -7.01 1.72
N GLY A 149 -4.64 -6.04 0.85
CA GLY A 149 -5.20 -6.05 -0.50
C GLY A 149 -4.58 -7.20 -1.29
N ASP A 150 -5.39 -8.02 -1.95
CA ASP A 150 -4.89 -9.20 -2.66
C ASP A 150 -4.24 -8.89 -4.03
N HIS A 151 -4.24 -7.62 -4.43
CA HIS A 151 -3.57 -7.12 -5.64
C HIS A 151 -2.38 -6.19 -5.34
N ASP A 152 -1.95 -6.13 -4.07
CA ASP A 152 -0.71 -5.47 -3.68
C ASP A 152 0.51 -6.34 -4.02
N MET A 153 1.45 -5.81 -4.79
CA MET A 153 2.74 -6.46 -5.08
C MET A 153 3.88 -5.95 -4.18
N LEU A 154 3.72 -4.79 -3.52
CA LEU A 154 4.72 -4.23 -2.61
C LEU A 154 4.81 -5.05 -1.31
N VAL A 155 3.65 -5.38 -0.72
CA VAL A 155 3.56 -6.23 0.48
C VAL A 155 2.48 -7.29 0.23
N PRO A 156 2.79 -8.31 -0.59
CA PRO A 156 1.78 -9.24 -1.06
C PRO A 156 1.17 -10.06 0.08
N TYR A 157 -0.12 -10.36 -0.04
CA TYR A 157 -0.88 -11.06 0.99
C TYR A 157 -0.24 -12.42 1.38
N VAL A 158 0.40 -13.11 0.43
CA VAL A 158 1.13 -14.36 0.68
C VAL A 158 2.33 -14.19 1.60
N ALA A 159 3.03 -13.04 1.56
CA ALA A 159 4.12 -12.74 2.49
C ALA A 159 3.57 -12.50 3.90
N THR A 160 2.42 -11.83 4.01
CA THR A 160 1.74 -11.65 5.29
C THR A 160 1.27 -12.98 5.87
N MET A 161 0.72 -13.88 5.04
CA MET A 161 0.34 -15.23 5.47
C MET A 161 1.54 -16.02 6.00
N ALA A 162 2.66 -16.04 5.27
CA ALA A 162 3.88 -16.72 5.71
C ALA A 162 4.41 -16.15 7.04
N TRP A 163 4.33 -14.83 7.22
CA TRP A 163 4.66 -14.19 8.49
C TRP A 163 3.73 -14.62 9.63
N ILE A 164 2.40 -14.68 9.40
CA ILE A 164 1.44 -15.16 10.40
C ILE A 164 1.70 -16.63 10.75
N GLU A 165 1.99 -17.47 9.76
CA GLU A 165 2.31 -18.89 9.97
C GLU A 165 3.54 -19.08 10.86
N SER A 166 4.52 -18.17 10.78
CA SER A 166 5.71 -18.21 11.65
C SER A 166 5.41 -17.95 13.13
N LEU A 167 4.26 -17.36 13.47
CA LEU A 167 3.81 -17.21 14.87
C LEU A 167 3.32 -18.53 15.50
N ASN A 168 3.14 -19.58 14.70
CA ASN A 168 2.73 -20.91 15.15
C ASN A 168 1.45 -20.91 16.01
N LEU A 169 0.45 -20.11 15.60
CA LEU A 169 -0.85 -20.02 16.24
C LEU A 169 -1.76 -21.20 15.87
N THR A 170 -2.74 -21.50 16.72
CA THR A 170 -3.77 -22.51 16.40
C THR A 170 -4.74 -21.94 15.37
N VAL A 171 -5.07 -22.71 14.32
CA VAL A 171 -6.06 -22.31 13.31
C VAL A 171 -7.45 -22.72 13.78
N ASP A 172 -8.26 -21.74 14.21
CA ASP A 172 -9.64 -21.97 14.66
C ASP A 172 -10.61 -22.12 13.48
N SER A 173 -10.46 -21.26 12.47
CA SER A 173 -11.22 -21.36 11.22
C SER A 173 -10.29 -21.17 10.04
N ARG A 174 -10.25 -22.20 9.19
CA ARG A 174 -9.53 -22.19 7.92
C ARG A 174 -10.11 -21.14 6.96
N TRP A 175 -9.36 -20.92 5.88
CA TRP A 175 -9.64 -20.01 4.77
C TRP A 175 -11.10 -20.08 4.30
N LYS A 176 -11.86 -19.02 4.54
CA LYS A 176 -13.27 -18.90 4.16
C LYS A 176 -13.56 -17.55 3.51
N PRO A 177 -14.47 -17.49 2.53
CA PRO A 177 -14.89 -16.21 1.99
C PRO A 177 -15.65 -15.40 3.06
N TRP A 178 -15.53 -14.08 2.98
CA TRP A 178 -16.39 -13.14 3.69
C TRP A 178 -17.06 -12.20 2.69
N PHE A 179 -18.21 -11.65 3.08
CA PHE A 179 -19.15 -11.04 2.13
C PHE A 179 -19.56 -9.63 2.53
N VAL A 180 -19.73 -8.77 1.54
CA VAL A 180 -20.38 -7.46 1.65
C VAL A 180 -21.42 -7.40 0.53
N ASP A 181 -22.66 -7.09 0.89
CA ASP A 181 -23.80 -6.98 -0.04
C ASP A 181 -23.97 -8.19 -0.98
N GLY A 182 -23.75 -9.40 -0.43
CA GLY A 182 -23.89 -10.66 -1.16
C GLY A 182 -22.73 -10.98 -2.11
N GLN A 183 -21.70 -10.14 -2.21
CA GLN A 183 -20.50 -10.37 -2.99
C GLN A 183 -19.32 -10.78 -2.13
N VAL A 184 -18.42 -11.60 -2.67
CA VAL A 184 -17.18 -11.96 -1.98
C VAL A 184 -16.30 -10.72 -1.87
N ALA A 185 -16.14 -10.22 -0.65
CA ALA A 185 -15.28 -9.09 -0.33
C ALA A 185 -13.83 -9.52 -0.12
N GLY A 186 -13.59 -10.81 0.14
CA GLY A 186 -12.27 -11.43 0.22
C GLY A 186 -12.33 -12.75 0.99
N TYR A 187 -11.22 -13.14 1.57
CA TYR A 187 -11.11 -14.36 2.38
C TYR A 187 -10.54 -14.06 3.75
N ARG A 188 -10.81 -14.93 4.72
CA ARG A 188 -10.35 -14.79 6.09
C ARG A 188 -9.84 -16.10 6.68
N VAL A 189 -8.96 -15.98 7.66
CA VAL A 189 -8.53 -17.06 8.56
C VAL A 189 -8.62 -16.54 9.99
N GLN A 190 -9.04 -17.41 10.91
CA GLN A 190 -9.04 -17.10 12.34
C GLN A 190 -8.04 -17.98 13.05
N TYR A 191 -7.22 -17.35 13.88
CA TYR A 191 -6.19 -17.98 14.69
C TYR A 191 -6.39 -17.64 16.16
N SER A 192 -5.95 -18.53 17.04
CA SER A 192 -5.95 -18.32 18.48
C SER A 192 -4.68 -18.84 19.17
N ASP A 193 -4.41 -18.24 20.33
CA ASP A 193 -3.55 -18.80 21.38
C ASP A 193 -4.08 -18.35 22.75
N LYS A 194 -4.64 -19.28 23.54
CA LYS A 194 -5.26 -18.99 24.83
C LYS A 194 -6.33 -17.87 24.74
N LYS A 195 -6.00 -16.65 25.17
CA LYS A 195 -6.88 -15.46 25.13
C LYS A 195 -6.68 -14.61 23.87
N TYR A 196 -5.60 -14.84 23.15
CA TYR A 196 -5.26 -14.12 21.93
C TYR A 196 -6.11 -14.59 20.76
N GLN A 197 -6.60 -13.64 19.97
CA GLN A 197 -7.39 -13.89 18.78
C GLN A 197 -6.89 -13.03 17.63
N LEU A 198 -6.47 -13.66 16.54
CA LEU A 198 -6.05 -12.97 15.32
C LEU A 198 -7.02 -13.32 14.20
N THR A 199 -7.61 -12.30 13.59
CA THR A 199 -8.31 -12.42 12.32
C THR A 199 -7.41 -11.89 11.22
N TYR A 200 -7.12 -12.74 10.24
CA TYR A 200 -6.49 -12.31 8.99
C TYR A 200 -7.55 -12.20 7.91
N ALA A 201 -7.52 -11.14 7.09
CA ALA A 201 -8.44 -10.96 5.98
C ALA A 201 -7.74 -10.42 4.72
N THR A 202 -8.08 -10.97 3.56
CA THR A 202 -7.81 -10.30 2.28
C THR A 202 -8.99 -9.44 1.88
N ILE A 203 -8.71 -8.38 1.10
CA ILE A 203 -9.73 -7.56 0.44
C ILE A 203 -9.57 -7.72 -1.06
N LYS A 204 -10.58 -8.33 -1.69
CA LYS A 204 -10.57 -8.73 -3.10
C LYS A 204 -10.57 -7.53 -4.03
N GLY A 205 -9.54 -7.40 -4.85
CA GLY A 205 -9.37 -6.29 -5.79
C GLY A 205 -8.74 -5.04 -5.17
N ALA A 206 -8.33 -5.09 -3.91
CA ALA A 206 -7.67 -3.97 -3.26
C ALA A 206 -6.15 -4.01 -3.46
N GLY A 207 -5.54 -2.84 -3.62
CA GLY A 207 -4.09 -2.66 -3.65
C GLY A 207 -3.49 -2.39 -2.28
N HIS A 208 -2.29 -1.79 -2.27
CA HIS A 208 -1.51 -1.51 -1.05
C HIS A 208 -2.27 -0.66 -0.02
N THR A 209 -2.82 0.48 -0.46
CA THR A 209 -3.73 1.33 0.32
C THR A 209 -5.17 0.81 0.21
N ALA A 210 -5.46 -0.39 0.74
CA ALA A 210 -6.71 -1.09 0.47
C ALA A 210 -8.01 -0.24 0.55
N PRO A 211 -8.21 0.67 1.54
CA PRO A 211 -9.39 1.53 1.59
C PRO A 211 -9.55 2.50 0.43
N GLU A 212 -8.47 2.85 -0.28
CA GLU A 212 -8.49 3.70 -1.47
C GLU A 212 -9.09 2.98 -2.69
N TYR A 213 -8.92 1.65 -2.75
CA TYR A 213 -9.41 0.81 -3.84
C TYR A 213 -10.77 0.18 -3.53
N LYS A 214 -11.00 -0.17 -2.27
CA LYS A 214 -12.15 -0.92 -1.77
C LYS A 214 -12.71 -0.32 -0.47
N PRO A 215 -13.23 0.92 -0.53
CA PRO A 215 -13.67 1.64 0.67
C PRO A 215 -14.84 0.97 1.38
N GLU A 216 -15.82 0.44 0.64
CA GLU A 216 -17.00 -0.21 1.20
C GLU A 216 -16.63 -1.48 1.96
N GLU A 217 -15.80 -2.33 1.35
CA GLU A 217 -15.34 -3.57 1.95
C GLU A 217 -14.43 -3.30 3.16
N CYS A 218 -13.52 -2.33 3.07
CA CYS A 218 -12.67 -1.95 4.20
C CYS A 218 -13.48 -1.36 5.36
N HIS A 219 -14.51 -0.54 5.07
CA HIS A 219 -15.40 0.01 6.08
C HIS A 219 -16.22 -1.08 6.77
N ALA A 220 -16.78 -2.02 6.01
CA ALA A 220 -17.50 -3.17 6.56
C ALA A 220 -16.58 -4.03 7.44
N MET A 221 -15.35 -4.28 7.00
CA MET A 221 -14.36 -5.05 7.75
C MET A 221 -14.05 -4.42 9.11
N ILE A 222 -13.68 -3.13 9.13
CA ILE A 222 -13.30 -2.46 10.38
C ILE A 222 -14.50 -2.29 11.32
N SER A 223 -15.69 -2.01 10.78
CA SER A 223 -16.93 -1.86 11.56
C SER A 223 -17.33 -3.18 12.22
N ARG A 224 -17.29 -4.30 11.48
CA ARG A 224 -17.54 -5.64 12.02
C ARG A 224 -16.54 -5.99 13.10
N TRP A 225 -15.25 -5.70 12.86
CA TRP A 225 -14.22 -5.93 13.86
C TRP A 225 -14.56 -5.16 15.14
N PHE A 226 -14.71 -3.83 15.12
CA PHE A 226 -15.06 -3.05 16.32
C PHE A 226 -16.34 -3.53 17.03
N ALA A 227 -17.34 -3.99 16.28
CA ALA A 227 -18.59 -4.52 16.84
C ALA A 227 -18.51 -5.96 17.35
N TYR A 228 -17.33 -6.59 17.37
CA TYR A 228 -17.16 -8.02 17.69
C TYR A 228 -17.95 -8.96 16.79
N TYR A 229 -18.27 -8.50 15.58
CA TYR A 229 -18.96 -9.27 14.57
C TYR A 229 -17.93 -9.99 13.66
N PRO A 230 -18.12 -11.28 13.36
CA PRO A 230 -17.23 -11.99 12.45
C PRO A 230 -17.31 -11.39 11.03
N LEU A 231 -16.17 -11.36 10.33
CA LEU A 231 -16.11 -11.00 8.91
C LEU A 231 -16.97 -11.88 8.01
#